data_AF-A0A2V5X816-F1
#
_entry.id   AF-A0A2V5X816-F1
#
_cell.length_a   1.000
_cell.length_b   1.000
_cell.length_c   1.000
_cell.angle_alpha   90.00
_cell.angle_beta   90.00
_cell.angle_gamma   90.00
#
_symmetry.space_group_name_H-M   'P 1'
#
loop_
_entity.id
_entity.type
_entity.pdbx_description
1 polymer ?
#
loop_
_entity_poly.entity_id
_entity_poly.type
_entity_poly.pdbx_seq_one_letter_code
_entity_poly.pdbx_strand_id
1 'polypeptide(L)'
;MSLNIAADNPLAVAVVEAIHKGDVSSLKRLLENNPGLATARIGDAKSWNGVSRSLLHIVTDWPGNFPNGAETVVALVEAGADVNARFNGSHAETPLHWAASSNDVALLDALLDAGADIEAPGAVIGGGTPLADAVGFGQWKVARRLIERGARTTLAQAAALGLMDRV
;
A
#
# COMPACT_ATOMS: atom_id res chain seq x y z
N MET A 1 -17.43 1.77 11.34
CA MET A 1 -16.84 0.44 11.59
C MET A 1 -16.61 -0.19 10.23
N SER A 2 -15.36 -0.44 9.83
CA SER A 2 -15.03 -0.92 8.48
C SER A 2 -15.54 -2.36 8.27
N LEU A 3 -16.15 -2.64 7.12
CA LEU A 3 -16.64 -3.96 6.76
C LEU A 3 -15.47 -4.95 6.65
N ASN A 4 -15.52 -6.09 7.33
CA ASN A 4 -14.52 -7.15 7.15
C ASN A 4 -15.11 -8.32 6.35
N ILE A 5 -14.44 -8.68 5.25
CA ILE A 5 -14.86 -9.72 4.31
C ILE A 5 -13.83 -10.85 4.36
N ALA A 6 -14.30 -12.08 4.56
CA ALA A 6 -13.45 -13.26 4.55
C ALA A 6 -12.75 -13.43 3.20
N ALA A 7 -11.51 -13.88 3.18
CA ALA A 7 -10.70 -13.96 1.97
C ALA A 7 -11.24 -14.97 0.93
N ASP A 8 -11.98 -15.98 1.39
CA ASP A 8 -12.65 -16.99 0.56
C ASP A 8 -14.04 -16.54 0.07
N ASN A 9 -14.52 -15.37 0.51
CA ASN A 9 -15.78 -14.83 0.04
C ASN A 9 -15.71 -14.53 -1.47
N PRO A 10 -16.70 -14.93 -2.28
CA PRO A 10 -16.68 -14.69 -3.73
C PRO A 10 -16.48 -13.23 -4.14
N LEU A 11 -17.00 -12.27 -3.37
CA LEU A 11 -16.78 -10.84 -3.62
C LEU A 11 -15.32 -10.44 -3.36
N ALA A 12 -14.71 -10.96 -2.29
CA ALA A 12 -13.31 -10.73 -1.98
C ALA A 12 -12.41 -11.32 -3.08
N VAL A 13 -12.68 -12.55 -3.51
CA VAL A 13 -11.96 -13.20 -4.61
C VAL A 13 -12.08 -12.36 -5.89
N ALA A 14 -13.29 -11.94 -6.26
CA ALA A 14 -13.51 -11.15 -7.47
C ALA A 14 -12.80 -9.80 -7.47
N VAL A 15 -12.82 -9.06 -6.35
CA VAL A 15 -12.16 -7.75 -6.27
C VAL A 15 -10.63 -7.88 -6.25
N VAL A 16 -10.10 -8.89 -5.55
CA VAL A 16 -8.66 -9.19 -5.55
C VAL A 16 -8.19 -9.58 -6.94
N GLU A 17 -8.93 -10.43 -7.66
CA GLU A 17 -8.60 -10.79 -9.03
C GLU A 17 -8.63 -9.58 -9.98
N ALA A 18 -9.65 -8.71 -9.86
CA ALA A 18 -9.74 -7.51 -10.68
C ALA A 18 -8.53 -6.58 -10.46
N ILE A 19 -8.11 -6.40 -9.20
CA ILE A 19 -6.92 -5.62 -8.83
C ILE A 19 -5.65 -6.27 -9.41
N HIS A 20 -5.40 -7.55 -9.15
CA HIS A 20 -4.17 -8.22 -9.60
C HIS A 20 -4.05 -8.31 -11.12
N LYS A 21 -5.18 -8.41 -11.84
CA LYS A 21 -5.20 -8.42 -13.32
C LYS A 21 -5.18 -7.01 -13.93
N GLY A 22 -5.30 -5.96 -13.12
CA GLY A 22 -5.41 -4.57 -13.58
C GLY A 22 -6.72 -4.26 -14.33
N ASP A 23 -7.78 -5.04 -14.09
CA ASP A 23 -9.10 -4.82 -14.68
C ASP A 23 -9.87 -3.74 -13.91
N VAL A 24 -9.46 -2.49 -14.12
CA VAL A 24 -10.06 -1.31 -13.46
C VAL A 24 -11.54 -1.17 -13.81
N SER A 25 -11.97 -1.63 -14.99
CA SER A 25 -13.37 -1.59 -15.40
C SER A 25 -14.24 -2.53 -14.55
N SER A 26 -13.78 -3.77 -14.33
CA SER A 26 -14.45 -4.69 -13.42
C SER A 26 -14.40 -4.20 -11.98
N LEU A 27 -13.27 -3.65 -11.54
CA LEU A 27 -13.15 -3.06 -10.21
C LEU A 27 -14.18 -1.95 -9.98
N LYS A 28 -14.29 -0.98 -10.89
CA LYS A 28 -15.28 0.12 -10.79
C LYS A 28 -16.71 -0.41 -10.67
N ARG A 29 -17.08 -1.40 -11.51
CA ARG A 29 -18.39 -2.07 -11.40
C ARG A 29 -18.60 -2.77 -10.05
N LEU A 30 -17.57 -3.41 -9.50
CA LEU A 30 -17.67 -4.06 -8.18
C LEU A 30 -17.88 -3.01 -7.08
N LEU A 31 -17.16 -1.88 -7.13
CA LEU A 31 -17.30 -0.79 -6.16
C LEU A 31 -18.68 -0.14 -6.23
N GLU A 32 -19.19 0.14 -7.43
CA GLU A 32 -20.53 0.70 -7.65
C GLU A 32 -21.65 -0.21 -7.10
N ASN A 33 -21.54 -1.52 -7.31
CA ASN A 33 -22.56 -2.48 -6.90
C ASN A 33 -22.49 -2.88 -5.42
N ASN A 34 -21.41 -2.54 -4.71
CA ASN A 34 -21.19 -2.97 -3.33
C ASN A 34 -20.78 -1.77 -2.45
N PRO A 35 -21.76 -1.00 -1.93
CA PRO A 35 -21.48 0.14 -1.04
C PRO A 35 -20.63 -0.27 0.16
N GLY A 36 -19.54 0.47 0.40
CA GLY A 36 -18.59 0.21 1.48
C GLY A 36 -17.43 -0.73 1.13
N LEU A 37 -17.44 -1.36 -0.06
CA LEU A 37 -16.35 -2.25 -0.51
C LEU A 37 -14.99 -1.53 -0.56
N ALA A 38 -14.95 -0.26 -0.98
CA ALA A 38 -13.72 0.54 -1.00
C ALA A 38 -13.03 0.66 0.38
N THR A 39 -13.84 0.71 1.45
CA THR A 39 -13.38 0.80 2.84
C THR A 39 -13.29 -0.57 3.52
N ALA A 40 -13.60 -1.65 2.80
CA ALA A 40 -13.62 -2.98 3.37
C ALA A 40 -12.19 -3.49 3.62
N ARG A 41 -12.12 -4.43 4.55
CA ARG A 41 -10.91 -5.17 4.88
C ARG A 41 -11.09 -6.61 4.41
N ILE A 42 -10.09 -7.14 3.73
CA ILE A 42 -10.06 -8.51 3.23
C ILE A 42 -9.13 -9.32 4.15
N GLY A 43 -9.65 -10.41 4.71
CA GLY A 43 -8.91 -11.31 5.58
C GLY A 43 -9.76 -11.95 6.67
N ASP A 44 -9.12 -12.68 7.57
CA ASP A 44 -9.78 -13.39 8.65
C ASP A 44 -9.62 -12.67 9.99
N ALA A 45 -10.16 -11.45 10.12
CA ALA A 45 -10.10 -10.70 11.38
C ALA A 45 -10.87 -11.34 12.56
N LYS A 46 -11.53 -12.50 12.35
CA LYS A 46 -12.26 -13.23 13.40
C LYS A 46 -11.40 -14.29 14.07
N SER A 47 -10.25 -14.66 13.49
CA SER A 47 -9.31 -15.55 14.17
C SER A 47 -8.47 -14.80 15.22
N TRP A 48 -7.98 -15.53 16.23
CA TRP A 48 -7.15 -14.98 17.31
C TRP A 48 -5.84 -14.35 16.81
N ASN A 49 -5.39 -14.75 15.62
CA ASN A 49 -4.23 -14.22 14.90
C ASN A 49 -4.64 -13.58 13.55
N GLY A 50 -5.88 -13.11 13.49
CA GLY A 50 -6.56 -12.74 12.26
C GLY A 50 -5.94 -11.56 11.55
N VAL A 51 -5.39 -11.78 10.37
CA VAL A 51 -4.88 -10.70 9.54
C VAL A 51 -5.97 -10.13 8.63
N SER A 52 -5.94 -8.81 8.42
CA SER A 52 -6.79 -8.17 7.40
C SER A 52 -6.10 -6.97 6.79
N ARG A 53 -6.38 -6.71 5.52
CA ARG A 53 -5.77 -5.61 4.75
C ARG A 53 -6.80 -4.89 3.89
N SER A 54 -6.59 -3.61 3.61
CA SER A 54 -7.49 -2.84 2.75
C SER A 54 -7.30 -3.23 1.28
N LEU A 55 -8.21 -2.78 0.41
CA LEU A 55 -8.03 -2.96 -1.03
C LEU A 55 -6.77 -2.25 -1.55
N LEU A 56 -6.38 -1.11 -0.97
CA LEU A 56 -5.13 -0.43 -1.34
C LEU A 56 -3.88 -1.24 -0.97
N HIS A 57 -3.91 -2.03 0.11
CA HIS A 57 -2.83 -2.97 0.38
C HIS A 57 -2.76 -4.07 -0.69
N ILE A 58 -3.91 -4.53 -1.19
CA ILE A 58 -3.96 -5.56 -2.24
C ILE A 58 -3.35 -5.03 -3.55
N VAL A 59 -3.53 -3.75 -3.90
CA VAL A 59 -2.83 -3.14 -5.05
C VAL A 59 -1.31 -3.17 -4.88
N THR A 60 -0.83 -3.24 -3.64
CA THR A 60 0.59 -3.28 -3.28
C THR A 60 1.06 -4.66 -2.78
N ASP A 61 0.25 -5.71 -2.93
CA ASP A 61 0.59 -7.08 -2.50
C ASP A 61 1.87 -7.56 -3.20
N TRP A 62 2.64 -8.43 -2.55
CA TRP A 62 3.73 -9.16 -3.22
C TRP A 62 3.15 -10.11 -4.29
N PRO A 63 3.74 -10.21 -5.50
CA PRO A 63 5.06 -9.71 -5.92
C PRO A 63 5.12 -8.24 -6.39
N GLY A 64 4.03 -7.50 -6.29
CA GLY A 64 3.92 -6.10 -6.72
C GLY A 64 3.82 -5.93 -8.24
N ASN A 65 3.86 -4.68 -8.71
CA ASN A 65 3.80 -4.32 -10.15
C ASN A 65 2.59 -4.89 -10.89
N PHE A 66 1.41 -4.94 -10.25
CA PHE A 66 0.19 -5.34 -10.95
C PHE A 66 -0.14 -4.33 -12.07
N PRO A 67 -0.67 -4.78 -13.22
CA PRO A 67 -1.04 -3.88 -14.31
C PRO A 67 -2.01 -2.80 -13.81
N ASN A 68 -1.87 -1.58 -14.34
CA ASN A 68 -2.74 -0.45 -14.01
C ASN A 68 -2.81 -0.12 -12.50
N GLY A 69 -1.76 -0.42 -11.72
CA GLY A 69 -1.74 -0.16 -10.28
C GLY A 69 -2.04 1.30 -9.91
N ALA A 70 -1.41 2.26 -10.59
CA ALA A 70 -1.67 3.68 -10.37
C ALA A 70 -3.14 4.08 -10.64
N GLU A 71 -3.73 3.59 -11.73
CA GLU A 71 -5.15 3.83 -12.04
C GLU A 71 -6.08 3.14 -11.02
N THR A 72 -5.68 1.97 -10.54
CA THR A 72 -6.38 1.22 -9.49
C THR A 72 -6.41 1.99 -8.17
N VAL A 73 -5.29 2.61 -7.77
CA VAL A 73 -5.23 3.49 -6.58
C VAL A 73 -6.21 4.65 -6.72
N VAL A 74 -6.21 5.35 -7.87
CA VAL A 74 -7.12 6.47 -8.13
C VAL A 74 -8.57 6.00 -7.99
N ALA A 75 -8.96 4.91 -8.67
CA ALA A 75 -10.32 4.39 -8.62
C ALA A 75 -10.77 4.00 -7.20
N LEU A 76 -9.88 3.41 -6.40
CA LEU A 76 -10.18 3.05 -5.01
C LEU A 76 -10.35 4.27 -4.11
N VAL A 77 -9.47 5.27 -4.25
CA VAL A 77 -9.52 6.51 -3.45
C VAL A 77 -10.74 7.36 -3.82
N GLU A 78 -11.07 7.48 -5.11
CA GLU A 78 -12.31 8.12 -5.57
C GLU A 78 -13.57 7.43 -5.00
N ALA A 79 -13.52 6.11 -4.82
CA ALA A 79 -14.58 5.34 -4.17
C ALA A 79 -14.55 5.41 -2.62
N GLY A 80 -13.64 6.19 -2.04
CA GLY A 80 -13.55 6.46 -0.60
C GLY A 80 -12.63 5.53 0.18
N ALA A 81 -11.72 4.80 -0.47
CA ALA A 81 -10.70 4.03 0.24
C ALA A 81 -9.79 4.94 1.08
N ASP A 82 -9.47 4.50 2.30
CA ASP A 82 -8.52 5.19 3.17
C ASP A 82 -7.09 4.89 2.72
N VAL A 83 -6.43 5.90 2.14
CA VAL A 83 -5.05 5.83 1.64
C VAL A 83 -4.03 5.49 2.73
N ASN A 84 -4.34 5.84 3.97
CA ASN A 84 -3.49 5.61 5.14
C ASN A 84 -3.99 4.43 6.00
N ALA A 85 -4.88 3.59 5.47
CA ALA A 85 -5.34 2.39 6.14
C ALA A 85 -4.14 1.59 6.63
N ARG A 86 -4.20 1.07 7.85
CA ARG A 86 -3.15 0.22 8.40
C ARG A 86 -3.48 -1.25 8.19
N PHE A 87 -2.47 -2.05 7.90
CA PHE A 87 -2.52 -3.51 7.98
C PHE A 87 -2.89 -3.92 9.41
N ASN A 88 -3.71 -4.96 9.53
CA ASN A 88 -4.03 -5.57 10.81
C ASN A 88 -3.31 -6.91 10.87
N GLY A 89 -2.27 -7.01 11.69
CA GLY A 89 -1.48 -8.22 11.86
C GLY A 89 -0.26 -7.96 12.76
N SER A 90 0.87 -8.59 12.45
CA SER A 90 2.12 -8.46 13.23
C SER A 90 2.85 -7.13 13.04
N HIS A 91 2.45 -6.33 12.07
CA HIS A 91 2.95 -4.98 11.77
C HIS A 91 1.75 -4.06 11.46
N ALA A 92 2.02 -2.76 11.36
CA ALA A 92 1.00 -1.73 11.20
C ALA A 92 1.20 -0.91 9.92
N GLU A 93 1.85 -1.51 8.92
CA GLU A 93 2.19 -0.89 7.64
C GLU A 93 0.97 -0.31 6.91
N THR A 94 1.22 0.71 6.11
CA THR A 94 0.24 1.31 5.20
C THR A 94 0.49 0.81 3.77
N PRO A 95 -0.41 1.04 2.80
CA PRO A 95 -0.14 0.73 1.40
C PRO A 95 1.17 1.36 0.90
N LEU A 96 1.53 2.56 1.39
CA LEU A 96 2.77 3.22 1.00
C LEU A 96 4.02 2.47 1.47
N HIS A 97 3.99 1.81 2.64
CA HIS A 97 5.09 0.94 3.09
C HIS A 97 5.30 -0.25 2.16
N TRP A 98 4.20 -0.89 1.73
CA TRP A 98 4.25 -2.04 0.82
C TRP A 98 4.68 -1.63 -0.59
N ALA A 99 4.17 -0.51 -1.10
CA ALA A 99 4.67 0.09 -2.33
C ALA A 99 6.16 0.41 -2.24
N ALA A 100 6.63 0.93 -1.10
CA ALA A 100 8.03 1.24 -0.84
C ALA A 100 8.94 0.01 -0.79
N SER A 101 8.39 -1.15 -0.39
CA SER A 101 9.05 -2.45 -0.43
C SER A 101 9.13 -3.06 -1.84
N SER A 102 8.45 -2.44 -2.81
CA SER A 102 8.52 -2.78 -4.25
C SER A 102 9.30 -1.70 -5.01
N ASN A 103 9.75 -1.99 -6.24
CA ASN A 103 10.42 -1.00 -7.09
C ASN A 103 9.44 -0.24 -8.02
N ASP A 104 8.14 -0.25 -7.72
CA ASP A 104 7.09 0.38 -8.52
C ASP A 104 6.92 1.86 -8.16
N VAL A 105 7.69 2.71 -8.85
CA VAL A 105 7.67 4.17 -8.66
C VAL A 105 6.33 4.80 -9.06
N ALA A 106 5.65 4.26 -10.07
CA ALA A 106 4.39 4.83 -10.55
C ALA A 106 3.26 4.60 -9.55
N LEU A 107 3.19 3.40 -8.97
CA LEU A 107 2.24 3.08 -7.90
C LEU A 107 2.52 3.89 -6.62
N LEU A 108 3.80 4.05 -6.26
CA LEU A 108 4.23 4.88 -5.14
C LEU A 108 3.78 6.34 -5.31
N ASP A 109 4.04 6.93 -6.48
CA ASP A 109 3.65 8.31 -6.79
C ASP A 109 2.13 8.47 -6.73
N ALA A 110 1.36 7.51 -7.27
CA ALA A 110 -0.10 7.54 -7.19
C ALA A 110 -0.64 7.55 -5.75
N LEU A 111 -0.03 6.76 -4.84
CA LEU A 111 -0.38 6.78 -3.41
C LEU A 111 -0.03 8.13 -2.77
N LEU A 112 1.14 8.69 -3.07
CA LEU A 112 1.55 10.00 -2.55
C LEU A 112 0.67 11.14 -3.07
N ASP A 113 0.33 11.13 -4.35
CA ASP A 113 -0.59 12.11 -4.97
C ASP A 113 -2.00 11.98 -4.39
N ALA A 114 -2.41 10.79 -3.97
CA ALA A 114 -3.65 10.53 -3.23
C ALA A 114 -3.58 10.92 -1.74
N GLY A 115 -2.46 11.44 -1.25
CA GLY A 115 -2.31 11.93 0.12
C GLY A 115 -1.83 10.88 1.14
N ALA A 116 -1.16 9.83 0.68
CA ALA A 116 -0.46 8.92 1.60
C ALA A 116 0.55 9.67 2.46
N ASP A 117 0.56 9.38 3.76
CA ASP A 117 1.51 9.96 4.71
C ASP A 117 2.91 9.37 4.49
N ILE A 118 3.78 10.18 3.90
CA ILE A 118 5.16 9.82 3.56
C ILE A 118 6.04 9.53 4.78
N GLU A 119 5.61 9.98 5.96
CA GLU A 119 6.31 9.79 7.24
C GLU A 119 5.56 8.81 8.17
N ALA A 120 4.56 8.09 7.66
CA ALA A 120 3.79 7.14 8.46
C ALA A 120 4.72 6.12 9.13
N PRO A 121 4.64 5.90 10.46
CA PRO A 121 5.44 4.86 11.12
C PRO A 121 4.80 3.48 10.90
N GLY A 122 5.50 2.43 11.32
CA GLY A 122 4.94 1.08 11.42
C GLY A 122 5.47 0.06 10.43
N ALA A 123 6.54 0.40 9.69
CA ALA A 123 7.34 -0.52 8.88
C ALA A 123 7.68 -1.82 9.64
N VAL A 124 7.72 -2.95 8.93
CA VAL A 124 8.04 -4.25 9.52
C VAL A 124 9.45 -4.29 10.13
N ILE A 125 10.38 -3.48 9.60
CA ILE A 125 11.73 -3.34 10.15
C ILE A 125 11.79 -2.10 11.07
N GLY A 126 11.82 -2.34 12.38
CA GLY A 126 12.08 -1.31 13.38
C GLY A 126 10.98 -0.24 13.53
N GLY A 127 9.78 -0.45 12.95
CA GLY A 127 8.65 0.47 13.06
C GLY A 127 8.85 1.80 12.33
N GLY A 128 9.80 1.86 11.39
CA GLY A 128 10.15 3.06 10.64
C GLY A 128 9.10 3.54 9.63
N THR A 129 9.54 4.42 8.73
CA THR A 129 8.74 5.04 7.66
C THR A 129 8.73 4.21 6.37
N PRO A 130 7.95 4.55 5.33
CA PRO A 130 8.09 3.93 4.01
C PRO A 130 9.53 4.00 3.44
N LEU A 131 10.28 5.06 3.74
CA LEU A 131 11.69 5.14 3.36
C LEU A 131 12.55 4.09 4.10
N ALA A 132 12.21 3.73 5.33
CA ALA A 132 12.90 2.66 6.06
C ALA A 132 12.71 1.30 5.37
N ASP A 133 11.50 0.99 4.88
CA ASP A 133 11.27 -0.22 4.09
C ASP A 133 12.01 -0.17 2.76
N ALA A 134 11.91 0.94 2.01
CA ALA A 134 12.62 1.07 0.74
C ALA A 134 14.14 0.84 0.87
N VAL A 135 14.75 1.37 1.94
CA VAL A 135 16.17 1.14 2.24
C VAL A 135 16.42 -0.29 2.73
N GLY A 136 15.57 -0.81 3.62
CA GLY A 136 15.71 -2.15 4.19
C GLY A 136 15.60 -3.27 3.14
N PHE A 137 14.75 -3.09 2.14
CA PHE A 137 14.58 -4.02 1.02
C PHE A 137 15.44 -3.68 -0.21
N GLY A 138 16.25 -2.62 -0.15
CA GLY A 138 17.14 -2.23 -1.25
C GLY A 138 16.43 -1.69 -2.50
N GLN A 139 15.22 -1.14 -2.35
CA GLN A 139 14.43 -0.53 -3.42
C GLN A 139 14.92 0.89 -3.73
N TRP A 140 16.14 1.00 -4.26
CA TRP A 140 16.85 2.27 -4.37
C TRP A 140 16.15 3.33 -5.24
N LYS A 141 15.43 2.93 -6.31
CA LYS A 141 14.68 3.91 -7.12
C LYS A 141 13.55 4.53 -6.32
N VAL A 142 12.81 3.71 -5.59
CA VAL A 142 11.72 4.16 -4.73
C VAL A 142 12.24 4.95 -3.52
N ALA A 143 13.34 4.52 -2.89
CA ALA A 143 13.97 5.27 -1.81
C ALA A 143 14.39 6.69 -2.25
N ARG A 144 15.01 6.82 -3.43
CA ARG A 144 15.34 8.12 -4.01
C ARG A 144 14.09 8.92 -4.33
N ARG A 145 13.06 8.28 -4.89
CA ARG A 145 11.79 8.95 -5.18
C ARG A 145 11.13 9.51 -3.93
N LEU A 146 11.08 8.75 -2.85
CA LEU A 146 10.56 9.22 -1.57
C LEU A 146 11.28 10.49 -1.09
N ILE A 147 12.61 10.56 -1.24
CA ILE A 147 13.39 11.77 -0.89
C ILE A 147 13.07 12.94 -1.81
N GLU A 148 12.95 12.72 -3.12
CA GLU A 148 12.50 13.74 -4.07
C GLU A 148 11.10 14.28 -3.72
N ARG A 149 10.24 13.42 -3.16
CA ARG A 149 8.89 13.74 -2.69
C ARG A 149 8.87 14.33 -1.27
N GLY A 150 10.03 14.52 -0.64
CA GLY A 150 10.18 15.23 0.63
C GLY A 150 10.33 14.34 1.87
N ALA A 151 10.53 13.02 1.71
CA ALA A 151 10.79 12.13 2.84
C ALA A 151 12.07 12.53 3.58
N ARG A 152 12.02 12.50 4.91
CA ARG A 152 13.17 12.78 5.77
C ARG A 152 14.06 11.56 5.88
N THR A 153 15.37 11.80 5.79
CA THR A 153 16.40 10.77 5.95
C THR A 153 17.00 10.83 7.34
N THR A 154 17.22 9.68 7.95
CA THR A 154 18.19 9.51 9.04
C THR A 154 19.62 9.48 8.50
N LEU A 155 20.62 9.64 9.37
CA LEU A 155 22.04 9.51 8.99
C LEU A 155 22.34 8.15 8.35
N ALA A 156 21.79 7.06 8.91
CA ALA A 156 21.98 5.72 8.37
C ALA A 156 21.36 5.56 6.97
N GLN A 157 20.17 6.10 6.73
CA GLN A 157 19.53 6.07 5.41
C GLN A 157 20.27 6.94 4.39
N ALA A 158 20.73 8.13 4.80
CA ALA A 158 21.55 9.00 3.96
C ALA A 158 22.86 8.31 3.54
N ALA A 159 23.53 7.65 4.49
CA ALA A 159 24.73 6.87 4.23
C ALA A 159 24.45 5.68 3.28
N ALA A 160 23.37 4.92 3.53
CA ALA A 160 22.96 3.80 2.67
C ALA A 160 22.68 4.23 1.22
N LEU A 161 22.20 5.47 1.02
CA LEU A 161 21.89 6.03 -0.29
C LEU A 161 23.05 6.81 -0.93
N GLY A 162 24.19 6.93 -0.24
CA GLY A 162 25.37 7.67 -0.71
C GLY A 162 25.18 9.19 -0.77
N LEU A 163 24.30 9.75 0.07
CA LEU A 163 24.00 11.19 0.13
C LEU A 163 25.04 11.92 0.99
N MET A 164 26.22 12.17 0.41
CA MET A 164 27.39 12.70 1.13
C MET A 164 27.19 14.12 1.71
N ASP A 165 26.24 14.88 1.18
CA ASP A 165 25.83 16.19 1.68
C ASP A 165 24.98 16.12 2.96
N ARG A 166 24.58 14.91 3.38
CA ARG A 166 23.68 14.63 4.51
C ARG A 166 24.28 13.69 5.57
N VAL A 167 25.60 13.43 5.49
CA VAL A 167 26.34 12.56 6.42
C VAL A 167 27.42 13.29 7.19
#